data_AF-A0A8T6U987-F1
#
_entry.id   AF-A0A8T6U987-F1
#
_cell.length_a   1.000
_cell.length_b   1.000
_cell.length_c   1.000
_cell.angle_alpha   90.00
_cell.angle_beta   90.00
_cell.angle_gamma   90.00
#
_symmetry.space_group_name_H-M   'P 1'
#
loop_
_entity.id
_entity.type
_entity.pdbx_description
1 polymer ?
#
loop_
_entity_poly.entity_id
_entity_poly.type
_entity_poly.pdbx_seq_one_letter_code
_entity_poly.pdbx_strand_id
1 'polypeptide(L)'
;VIEAKNIERAITIESARYFRLSDSYEVTSKAGRLSELTVQLFRGGYEVTAWDAFERPFKEQNLRIEQGNATTPTNVTLAFSSPYAQNESARFELTYLVPWEGVIEQNDWQTYHITLVSLENLNWATRKLVVTLTLPEGARFVSPSDSGVVQNSAFQEILTFSYHNVTPFQSLSLEAAYEHTVFWASFRPTLWAGTAAVVLSVLALFWRAPRPAAPIPTILVRPEELKRYVDAYEQKRRNASELEALEEKTRKRKITRRRYKMRKKALESRLSVLSKDLAQLREKLQTASPKYADMMRRIEIAEAELEGIEAGIRRTETRYRRGEISTAVYHKLLEDNYRRRERSKTAIDGVLLRLREEIA
;
A
#
# COMPACT_ATOMS: atom_id res chain seq x y z
N VAL A 1 13.20 -46.36 -39.09
CA VAL A 1 13.96 -45.16 -39.47
C VAL A 1 13.19 -43.95 -38.99
N ILE A 2 13.83 -43.12 -38.17
CA ILE A 2 13.27 -41.89 -37.61
C ILE A 2 13.97 -40.72 -38.31
N GLU A 3 13.23 -39.69 -38.66
CA GLU A 3 13.72 -38.47 -39.31
C GLU A 3 13.24 -37.24 -38.53
N ALA A 4 14.15 -36.34 -38.18
CA ALA A 4 13.84 -35.07 -37.54
C ALA A 4 13.56 -34.02 -38.60
N LYS A 5 12.37 -33.43 -38.57
CA LYS A 5 12.02 -32.32 -39.46
C LYS A 5 12.63 -31.01 -38.96
N ASN A 6 12.50 -30.76 -37.67
CA ASN A 6 12.99 -29.56 -37.02
C ASN A 6 13.44 -29.92 -35.60
N ILE A 7 14.60 -29.39 -35.22
CA ILE A 7 15.08 -29.43 -33.84
C ILE A 7 15.49 -28.01 -33.47
N GLU A 8 14.96 -27.51 -32.36
CA GLU A 8 15.29 -26.20 -31.81
C GLU A 8 15.93 -26.42 -30.45
N ARG A 9 17.21 -26.07 -30.34
CA ARG A 9 18.01 -26.19 -29.12
C ARG A 9 18.27 -24.80 -28.56
N ALA A 10 17.71 -24.50 -27.40
CA ALA A 10 17.95 -23.29 -26.66
C ALA A 10 18.91 -23.55 -25.50
N ILE A 11 20.06 -22.87 -25.51
CA ILE A 11 21.12 -22.94 -24.50
C ILE A 11 21.08 -21.63 -23.71
N THR A 12 20.70 -21.73 -22.44
CA THR A 12 20.48 -20.58 -21.55
C THR A 12 21.48 -20.58 -20.40
N ILE A 13 22.37 -19.59 -20.39
CA ILE A 13 23.36 -19.44 -19.32
C ILE A 13 22.74 -18.57 -18.22
N GLU A 14 22.12 -19.20 -17.23
CA GLU A 14 21.45 -18.51 -16.11
C GLU A 14 22.38 -18.27 -14.92
N SER A 15 23.38 -19.12 -14.71
CA SER A 15 24.23 -19.11 -13.50
C SER A 15 25.67 -19.53 -13.78
N ALA A 16 26.58 -19.23 -12.85
CA ALA A 16 27.97 -19.68 -12.89
C ALA A 16 28.18 -21.14 -12.43
N ARG A 17 27.10 -21.94 -12.29
CA ARG A 17 27.18 -23.34 -11.83
C ARG A 17 26.66 -24.34 -12.86
N TYR A 18 25.60 -23.96 -13.54
CA TYR A 18 24.98 -24.75 -14.59
C TYR A 18 24.33 -23.82 -15.61
N PHE A 19 24.13 -24.36 -16.80
CA PHE A 19 23.31 -23.76 -17.83
C PHE A 19 22.18 -24.73 -18.19
N ARG A 20 21.06 -24.18 -18.65
CA ARG A 20 19.87 -24.95 -18.98
C ARG A 20 19.76 -25.11 -20.48
N LEU A 21 19.51 -26.32 -20.93
CA LEU A 21 19.20 -26.62 -22.33
C LEU A 21 17.74 -27.00 -22.44
N SER A 22 17.07 -26.46 -23.46
CA SER A 22 15.76 -26.89 -23.89
C SER A 22 15.83 -27.32 -25.35
N ASP A 23 15.52 -28.57 -25.61
CA ASP A 23 15.49 -29.14 -26.96
C ASP A 23 14.05 -29.46 -27.35
N SER A 24 13.53 -28.75 -28.34
CA SER A 24 12.24 -29.00 -28.97
C SER A 24 12.43 -29.84 -30.22
N TYR A 25 11.71 -30.96 -30.30
CA TYR A 25 11.85 -31.96 -31.36
C TYR A 25 10.57 -32.10 -32.16
N GLU A 26 10.69 -32.09 -33.50
CA GLU A 26 9.64 -32.50 -34.42
C GLU A 26 10.09 -33.71 -35.25
N VAL A 27 9.53 -34.88 -34.93
CA VAL A 27 10.08 -36.18 -35.33
C VAL A 27 9.06 -36.97 -36.13
N THR A 28 9.48 -37.71 -37.15
CA THR A 28 8.60 -38.61 -37.90
C THR A 28 9.20 -40.00 -38.03
N SER A 29 8.37 -41.03 -37.84
CA SER A 29 8.76 -42.40 -38.13
C SER A 29 8.41 -42.76 -39.58
N LYS A 30 9.41 -43.21 -40.35
CA LYS A 30 9.26 -43.68 -41.73
C LYS A 30 9.00 -45.18 -41.83
N ALA A 31 9.32 -45.95 -40.79
CA ALA A 31 9.27 -47.41 -40.84
C ALA A 31 7.97 -48.02 -40.29
N GLY A 32 7.23 -47.29 -39.43
CA GLY A 32 6.04 -47.82 -38.78
C GLY A 32 5.52 -46.91 -37.68
N ARG A 33 4.64 -47.42 -36.81
CA ARG A 33 4.09 -46.66 -35.69
C ARG A 33 5.18 -46.34 -34.66
N LEU A 34 5.18 -45.13 -34.14
CA LEU A 34 6.13 -44.67 -33.12
C LEU A 34 5.47 -44.72 -31.73
N SER A 35 5.78 -45.78 -31.00
CA SER A 35 5.33 -45.97 -29.60
C SER A 35 6.35 -45.48 -28.58
N GLU A 36 7.64 -45.59 -28.91
CA GLU A 36 8.73 -45.27 -28.01
C GLU A 36 9.89 -44.63 -28.80
N LEU A 37 10.60 -43.70 -28.18
CA LEU A 37 11.73 -43.00 -28.78
C LEU A 37 12.83 -42.76 -27.76
N THR A 38 14.06 -43.14 -28.10
CA THR A 38 15.25 -42.83 -27.30
C THR A 38 16.01 -41.66 -27.90
N VAL A 39 16.27 -40.65 -27.07
CA VAL A 39 17.04 -39.44 -27.40
C VAL A 39 18.29 -39.40 -26.54
N GLN A 40 19.42 -39.04 -27.15
CA GLN A 40 20.67 -38.81 -26.42
C GLN A 40 20.80 -37.32 -26.11
N LEU A 41 20.91 -36.98 -24.84
CA LEU A 41 21.11 -35.60 -24.42
C LEU A 41 22.58 -35.18 -24.55
N PHE A 42 22.84 -33.89 -24.43
CA PHE A 42 24.20 -33.38 -24.30
C PHE A 42 24.91 -34.02 -23.10
N ARG A 43 26.24 -34.21 -23.20
CA ARG A 43 27.04 -34.88 -22.17
C ARG A 43 26.95 -34.14 -20.83
N GLY A 44 26.88 -34.89 -19.74
CA GLY A 44 26.68 -34.31 -18.40
C GLY A 44 25.27 -33.77 -18.13
N GLY A 45 24.30 -33.97 -19.01
CA GLY A 45 22.91 -33.55 -18.79
C GLY A 45 22.25 -34.29 -17.63
N TYR A 46 21.64 -33.55 -16.69
CA TYR A 46 20.92 -34.07 -15.51
C TYR A 46 19.62 -33.28 -15.27
N GLU A 47 18.81 -33.72 -14.29
CA GLU A 47 17.50 -33.11 -13.98
C GLU A 47 16.59 -32.97 -15.22
N VAL A 48 16.47 -34.06 -15.97
CA VAL A 48 15.71 -34.09 -17.21
C VAL A 48 14.21 -34.02 -16.94
N THR A 49 13.54 -33.11 -17.64
CA THR A 49 12.08 -33.03 -17.73
C THR A 49 11.65 -33.13 -19.18
N ALA A 50 10.49 -33.73 -19.41
CA ALA A 50 9.95 -33.95 -20.75
C ALA A 50 8.51 -33.45 -20.81
N TRP A 51 8.19 -32.73 -21.89
CA TRP A 51 6.88 -32.11 -22.12
C TRP A 51 6.34 -32.53 -23.48
N ASP A 52 5.03 -32.76 -23.56
CA ASP A 52 4.35 -33.07 -24.82
C ASP A 52 4.04 -31.80 -25.64
N ALA A 53 3.47 -31.98 -26.84
CA ALA A 53 3.08 -30.90 -27.74
C ALA A 53 2.05 -29.91 -27.17
N PHE A 54 1.44 -30.22 -26.01
CA PHE A 54 0.44 -29.40 -25.31
C PHE A 54 0.97 -28.87 -23.98
N GLU A 55 2.31 -28.83 -23.81
CA GLU A 55 2.99 -28.37 -22.59
C GLU A 55 2.56 -29.16 -21.34
N ARG A 56 2.24 -30.44 -21.51
CA ARG A 56 1.94 -31.33 -20.38
C ARG A 56 3.15 -32.19 -20.07
N PRO A 57 3.52 -32.35 -18.78
CA PRO A 57 4.66 -33.17 -18.42
C PRO A 57 4.37 -34.65 -18.74
N PHE A 58 5.37 -35.36 -19.25
CA PHE A 58 5.29 -36.81 -19.39
C PHE A 58 5.12 -37.45 -18.00
N LYS A 59 4.25 -38.46 -17.91
CA LYS A 59 4.11 -39.24 -16.68
C LYS A 59 5.40 -40.02 -16.42
N GLU A 60 5.81 -40.14 -15.16
CA GLU A 60 7.03 -40.88 -14.75
C GLU A 60 7.10 -42.30 -15.36
N GLN A 61 5.96 -42.99 -15.48
CA GLN A 61 5.86 -44.33 -16.04
C GLN A 61 6.26 -44.41 -17.53
N ASN A 62 6.15 -43.28 -18.22
CA ASN A 62 6.39 -43.13 -19.65
C ASN A 62 7.75 -42.47 -19.95
N LEU A 63 8.55 -42.20 -18.92
CA LEU A 63 9.84 -41.54 -19.03
C LEU A 63 10.90 -42.41 -18.36
N ARG A 64 11.83 -42.95 -19.14
CA ARG A 64 12.98 -43.70 -18.63
C ARG A 64 14.25 -42.91 -18.88
N ILE A 65 14.97 -42.59 -17.80
CA ILE A 65 16.20 -41.80 -17.87
C ILE A 65 17.36 -42.69 -17.43
N GLU A 66 18.27 -42.97 -18.36
CA GLU A 66 19.54 -43.62 -18.08
C GLU A 66 20.60 -42.53 -17.94
N GLN A 67 20.83 -42.10 -16.70
CA GLN A 67 21.73 -41.00 -16.38
C GLN A 67 23.17 -41.34 -16.82
N GLY A 68 23.71 -40.49 -17.70
CA GLY A 68 25.10 -40.54 -18.12
C GLY A 68 26.03 -39.75 -17.18
N ASN A 69 27.31 -39.71 -17.54
CA ASN A 69 28.37 -38.97 -16.84
C ASN A 69 28.96 -37.87 -17.75
N ALA A 70 30.08 -37.25 -17.34
CA ALA A 70 30.78 -36.27 -18.17
C ALA A 70 31.28 -36.85 -19.52
N THR A 71 31.52 -38.15 -19.60
CA THR A 71 32.02 -38.84 -20.81
C THR A 71 30.96 -39.63 -21.57
N THR A 72 29.84 -39.97 -20.94
CA THR A 72 28.75 -40.75 -21.53
C THR A 72 27.47 -39.92 -21.58
N PRO A 73 26.80 -39.79 -22.73
CA PRO A 73 25.56 -39.02 -22.81
C PRO A 73 24.43 -39.69 -22.02
N THR A 74 23.52 -38.86 -21.48
CA THR A 74 22.30 -39.34 -20.83
C THR A 74 21.29 -39.79 -21.88
N ASN A 75 20.80 -41.03 -21.79
CA ASN A 75 19.76 -41.52 -22.69
C ASN A 75 18.39 -41.32 -22.05
N VAL A 76 17.47 -40.72 -22.81
CA VAL A 76 16.09 -40.50 -22.38
C VAL A 76 15.18 -41.25 -23.32
N THR A 77 14.40 -42.18 -22.77
CA THR A 77 13.43 -42.95 -23.54
C THR A 77 12.02 -42.50 -23.19
N LEU A 78 11.30 -42.04 -24.21
CA LEU A 78 9.95 -41.51 -24.14
C LEU A 78 8.96 -42.53 -24.69
N ALA A 79 8.03 -43.00 -23.85
CA ALA A 79 6.91 -43.81 -24.27
C ALA A 79 5.67 -42.94 -24.50
N PHE A 80 5.16 -42.92 -25.72
CA PHE A 80 3.98 -42.12 -26.07
C PHE A 80 2.70 -42.84 -25.64
N SER A 81 1.83 -42.15 -24.90
CA SER A 81 0.57 -42.72 -24.41
C SER A 81 -0.34 -43.21 -25.56
N SER A 82 -0.24 -42.55 -26.71
CA SER A 82 -0.84 -43.01 -27.97
C SER A 82 0.26 -43.09 -29.03
N PRO A 83 0.45 -44.24 -29.69
CA PRO A 83 1.50 -44.37 -30.70
C PRO A 83 1.13 -43.58 -31.95
N TYR A 84 2.09 -42.77 -32.42
CA TYR A 84 1.94 -42.00 -33.65
C TYR A 84 1.97 -42.93 -34.86
N ALA A 85 1.13 -42.67 -35.86
CA ALA A 85 1.10 -43.41 -37.11
C ALA A 85 2.37 -43.19 -37.94
N GLN A 86 2.58 -44.04 -38.93
CA GLN A 86 3.67 -43.85 -39.89
C GLN A 86 3.52 -42.51 -40.60
N ASN A 87 4.62 -41.76 -40.74
CA ASN A 87 4.67 -40.40 -41.28
C ASN A 87 3.94 -39.32 -40.46
N GLU A 88 3.38 -39.66 -39.30
CA GLU A 88 2.85 -38.68 -38.36
C GLU A 88 4.00 -38.02 -37.58
N SER A 89 3.91 -36.70 -37.38
CA SER A 89 4.91 -35.93 -36.62
C SER A 89 4.59 -36.00 -35.13
N ALA A 90 5.50 -36.54 -34.32
CA ALA A 90 5.47 -36.35 -32.89
C ALA A 90 6.26 -35.09 -32.51
N ARG A 91 5.73 -34.33 -31.55
CA ARG A 91 6.35 -33.11 -31.00
C ARG A 91 6.46 -33.24 -29.50
N PHE A 92 7.64 -32.92 -28.99
CA PHE A 92 7.94 -32.94 -27.57
C PHE A 92 9.14 -32.05 -27.28
N GLU A 93 9.28 -31.65 -26.02
CA GLU A 93 10.36 -30.83 -25.53
C GLU A 93 11.08 -31.54 -24.38
N LEU A 94 12.41 -31.45 -24.36
CA LEU A 94 13.26 -31.95 -23.29
C LEU A 94 14.03 -30.79 -22.69
N THR A 95 13.87 -30.56 -21.39
CA THR A 95 14.61 -29.55 -20.65
C THR A 95 15.51 -30.21 -19.62
N TYR A 96 16.77 -29.82 -19.55
CA TYR A 96 17.76 -30.42 -18.66
C TYR A 96 18.86 -29.42 -18.30
N LEU A 97 19.61 -29.73 -17.24
CA LEU A 97 20.73 -28.92 -16.77
C LEU A 97 22.05 -29.57 -17.17
N VAL A 98 23.03 -28.73 -17.50
CA VAL A 98 24.40 -29.17 -17.79
C VAL A 98 25.37 -28.40 -16.87
N PRO A 99 26.34 -29.08 -16.23
CA PRO A 99 27.34 -28.44 -15.40
C PRO A 99 28.15 -27.41 -16.20
N TRP A 100 28.46 -26.29 -15.56
CA TRP A 100 29.30 -25.25 -16.14
C TRP A 100 30.75 -25.72 -16.33
N GLU A 101 31.23 -26.55 -15.40
CA GLU A 101 32.59 -27.08 -15.38
C GLU A 101 32.88 -27.96 -16.63
N GLY A 102 33.95 -27.63 -17.34
CA GLY A 102 34.38 -28.36 -18.54
C GLY A 102 33.71 -27.95 -19.85
N VAL A 103 32.78 -26.99 -19.82
CA VAL A 103 32.14 -26.40 -21.03
C VAL A 103 32.49 -24.92 -21.18
N ILE A 104 32.63 -24.21 -20.06
CA ILE A 104 32.96 -22.79 -20.04
C ILE A 104 34.31 -22.62 -19.33
N GLU A 105 35.26 -22.05 -20.04
CA GLU A 105 36.59 -21.73 -19.52
C GLU A 105 36.70 -20.22 -19.29
N GLN A 106 37.15 -19.84 -18.10
CA GLN A 106 37.43 -18.44 -17.78
C GLN A 106 38.90 -18.15 -18.11
N ASN A 107 39.14 -17.37 -19.16
CA ASN A 107 40.49 -16.99 -19.58
C ASN A 107 41.01 -15.77 -18.81
N ASP A 108 40.14 -14.82 -18.47
CA ASP A 108 40.49 -13.62 -17.72
C ASP A 108 39.37 -13.20 -16.74
N TRP A 109 39.51 -12.07 -16.03
CA TRP A 109 38.52 -11.59 -15.06
C TRP A 109 37.16 -11.18 -15.67
N GLN A 110 37.07 -10.95 -16.99
CA GLN A 110 35.81 -10.65 -17.70
C GLN A 110 35.47 -11.59 -18.84
N THR A 111 36.45 -12.29 -19.41
CA THR A 111 36.28 -13.03 -20.66
C THR A 111 36.13 -14.52 -20.41
N TYR A 112 35.07 -15.08 -20.99
CA TYR A 112 34.68 -16.47 -20.89
C TYR A 112 34.60 -17.09 -22.28
N HIS A 113 35.15 -18.29 -22.43
CA HIS A 113 35.08 -19.07 -23.66
C HIS A 113 34.15 -20.25 -23.44
N ILE A 114 33.22 -20.43 -24.37
CA ILE A 114 32.24 -21.51 -24.36
C ILE A 114 32.59 -22.44 -25.50
N THR A 115 32.80 -23.72 -25.20
CA THR A 115 33.09 -24.76 -26.19
C THR A 115 32.09 -25.92 -26.04
N LEU A 116 31.14 -26.00 -26.97
CA LEU A 116 30.21 -27.12 -27.04
C LEU A 116 30.58 -27.99 -28.23
N VAL A 117 30.88 -29.26 -27.97
CA VAL A 117 31.20 -30.27 -28.99
C VAL A 117 30.06 -31.27 -29.07
N SER A 118 29.84 -31.83 -30.27
CA SER A 118 28.79 -32.82 -30.53
C SER A 118 27.38 -32.27 -30.31
N LEU A 119 27.10 -31.10 -30.89
CA LEU A 119 25.76 -30.52 -30.88
C LEU A 119 24.76 -31.42 -31.60
N GLU A 120 25.22 -32.19 -32.58
CA GLU A 120 24.40 -33.11 -33.32
C GLU A 120 23.99 -34.35 -32.54
N ASN A 121 24.35 -34.57 -31.25
CA ASN A 121 24.20 -35.84 -30.50
C ASN A 121 22.84 -36.57 -30.68
N LEU A 122 22.64 -37.16 -31.86
CA LEU A 122 21.37 -37.54 -32.44
C LEU A 122 21.67 -38.80 -33.25
N ASN A 123 20.97 -39.87 -32.92
CA ASN A 123 20.97 -41.14 -33.66
C ASN A 123 20.27 -41.09 -35.04
N TRP A 124 19.94 -39.92 -35.57
CA TRP A 124 18.97 -39.74 -36.66
C TRP A 124 19.23 -38.47 -37.49
N ALA A 125 18.84 -38.50 -38.75
CA ALA A 125 19.04 -37.39 -39.68
C ALA A 125 18.04 -36.25 -39.41
N THR A 126 18.54 -35.01 -39.45
CA THR A 126 17.79 -33.80 -39.10
C THR A 126 17.79 -32.80 -40.25
N ARG A 127 16.62 -32.42 -40.76
CA ARG A 127 16.52 -31.47 -41.88
C ARG A 127 16.90 -30.05 -41.49
N LYS A 128 16.52 -29.62 -40.29
CA LYS A 128 16.79 -28.28 -39.77
C LYS A 128 17.10 -28.37 -38.29
N LEU A 129 18.28 -27.87 -37.89
CA LEU A 129 18.71 -27.73 -36.51
C LEU A 129 18.98 -26.25 -36.25
N VAL A 130 18.23 -25.66 -35.33
CA VAL A 130 18.43 -24.28 -34.89
C VAL A 130 19.00 -24.32 -33.48
N VAL A 131 20.16 -23.71 -33.29
CA VAL A 131 20.82 -23.61 -31.97
C VAL A 131 20.82 -22.14 -31.56
N THR A 132 20.17 -21.83 -30.45
CA THR A 132 20.14 -20.49 -29.85
C THR A 132 20.95 -20.50 -28.56
N LEU A 133 21.95 -19.62 -28.47
CA LEU A 133 22.74 -19.39 -27.28
C LEU A 133 22.34 -18.04 -26.69
N THR A 134 21.72 -18.04 -25.52
CA THR A 134 21.35 -16.83 -24.79
C THR A 134 22.34 -16.62 -23.65
N LEU A 135 23.04 -15.49 -23.67
CA LEU A 135 24.00 -15.12 -22.63
C LEU A 135 23.31 -14.61 -21.36
N PRO A 136 24.03 -14.57 -20.22
CA PRO A 136 23.56 -13.91 -19.01
C PRO A 136 23.25 -12.43 -19.24
N GLU A 137 22.44 -11.84 -18.36
CA GLU A 137 22.16 -10.40 -18.40
C GLU A 137 23.47 -9.58 -18.33
N GLY A 138 23.64 -8.66 -19.27
CA GLY A 138 24.80 -7.77 -19.31
C GLY A 138 26.07 -8.36 -19.91
N ALA A 139 26.03 -9.62 -20.32
CA ALA A 139 27.10 -10.24 -21.08
C ALA A 139 27.03 -9.85 -22.56
N ARG A 140 28.19 -9.77 -23.22
CA ARG A 140 28.32 -9.41 -24.63
C ARG A 140 29.27 -10.34 -25.37
N PHE A 141 28.99 -10.66 -26.62
CA PHE A 141 29.92 -11.43 -27.44
C PHE A 141 31.14 -10.59 -27.83
N VAL A 142 32.34 -11.15 -27.67
CA VAL A 142 33.62 -10.47 -28.00
C VAL A 142 33.85 -10.45 -29.50
N SER A 143 33.38 -11.49 -30.20
CA SER A 143 33.36 -11.55 -31.66
C SER A 143 32.22 -12.47 -32.09
N PRO A 144 31.27 -12.00 -32.92
CA PRO A 144 30.26 -12.88 -33.47
C PRO A 144 30.95 -13.90 -34.39
N SER A 145 30.79 -15.18 -34.10
CA SER A 145 31.25 -16.25 -34.99
C SER A 145 30.66 -16.05 -36.40
N ASP A 146 31.47 -16.22 -37.45
CA ASP A 146 31.14 -15.89 -38.86
C ASP A 146 29.85 -16.53 -39.43
N SER A 147 29.25 -17.51 -38.74
CA SER A 147 28.06 -18.25 -39.18
C SER A 147 26.79 -18.01 -38.35
N GLY A 148 26.88 -17.26 -37.24
CA GLY A 148 25.76 -17.03 -36.33
C GLY A 148 25.15 -15.64 -36.45
N VAL A 149 23.83 -15.54 -36.33
CA VAL A 149 23.12 -14.25 -36.29
C VAL A 149 23.02 -13.80 -34.84
N VAL A 150 23.62 -12.66 -34.52
CA VAL A 150 23.49 -12.02 -33.20
C VAL A 150 22.25 -11.13 -33.19
N GLN A 151 21.39 -11.35 -32.18
CA GLN A 151 20.26 -10.50 -31.86
C GLN A 151 20.49 -9.84 -30.51
N ASN A 152 20.30 -8.52 -30.47
CA ASN A 152 20.44 -7.74 -29.24
C ASN A 152 19.06 -7.53 -28.62
N SER A 153 18.89 -7.98 -27.38
CA SER A 153 17.77 -7.57 -26.53
C SER A 153 18.22 -6.45 -25.57
N ALA A 154 17.30 -5.86 -24.80
CA ALA A 154 17.61 -4.74 -23.91
C ALA A 154 18.69 -5.05 -22.84
N PHE A 155 18.80 -6.32 -22.41
CA PHE A 155 19.74 -6.73 -21.37
C PHE A 155 20.51 -8.02 -21.68
N GLN A 156 20.25 -8.68 -22.81
CA GLN A 156 20.87 -9.96 -23.18
C GLN A 156 21.20 -10.00 -24.67
N GLU A 157 22.31 -10.65 -25.02
CA GLU A 157 22.64 -10.98 -26.40
C GLU A 157 22.33 -12.45 -26.69
N ILE A 158 21.79 -12.69 -27.88
CA ILE A 158 21.36 -14.02 -28.33
C ILE A 158 22.07 -14.32 -29.64
N LEU A 159 22.76 -15.45 -29.70
CA LEU A 159 23.46 -15.94 -30.89
C LEU A 159 22.70 -17.14 -31.46
N THR A 160 22.25 -17.04 -32.71
CA THR A 160 21.46 -18.08 -33.37
C THR A 160 22.20 -18.69 -34.56
N PHE A 161 22.31 -20.01 -34.58
CA PHE A 161 22.84 -20.80 -35.69
C PHE A 161 21.73 -21.63 -36.33
N SER A 162 21.74 -21.74 -37.65
CA SER A 162 20.80 -22.59 -38.39
C SER A 162 21.58 -23.53 -39.30
N TYR A 163 21.50 -24.82 -39.00
CA TYR A 163 22.10 -25.90 -39.78
C TYR A 163 21.02 -26.64 -40.56
N HIS A 164 21.36 -27.07 -41.77
CA HIS A 164 20.46 -27.79 -42.67
C HIS A 164 21.04 -29.15 -43.03
N ASN A 165 20.19 -30.19 -43.05
CA ASN A 165 20.54 -31.57 -43.38
C ASN A 165 21.71 -32.12 -42.53
N VAL A 166 21.57 -32.00 -41.21
CA VAL A 166 22.52 -32.53 -40.24
C VAL A 166 22.40 -34.04 -40.17
N THR A 167 23.54 -34.72 -40.15
CA THR A 167 23.61 -36.19 -40.07
C THR A 167 24.38 -36.63 -38.81
N PRO A 168 24.13 -37.84 -38.29
CA PRO A 168 24.83 -38.37 -37.11
C PRO A 168 26.36 -38.52 -37.27
N PHE A 169 26.86 -38.40 -38.50
CA PHE A 169 28.28 -38.56 -38.82
C PHE A 169 29.05 -37.24 -38.91
N GLN A 170 28.35 -36.10 -38.77
CA GLN A 170 28.98 -34.78 -38.70
C GLN A 170 29.41 -34.49 -37.27
N SER A 171 30.46 -33.70 -37.09
CA SER A 171 30.87 -33.18 -35.80
C SER A 171 30.66 -31.67 -35.78
N LEU A 172 29.55 -31.22 -35.22
CA LEU A 172 29.22 -29.82 -35.02
C LEU A 172 29.74 -29.36 -33.66
N SER A 173 30.58 -28.33 -33.70
CA SER A 173 31.02 -27.60 -32.51
C SER A 173 30.53 -26.15 -32.57
N LEU A 174 30.25 -25.59 -31.40
CA LEU A 174 29.97 -24.18 -31.19
C LEU A 174 31.04 -23.66 -30.25
N GLU A 175 31.77 -22.67 -30.74
CA GLU A 175 32.77 -21.93 -29.98
C GLU A 175 32.37 -20.46 -29.96
N ALA A 176 32.24 -19.90 -28.77
CA ALA A 176 31.88 -18.50 -28.59
C ALA A 176 32.65 -17.90 -27.42
N ALA A 177 33.10 -16.66 -27.58
CA ALA A 177 33.71 -15.88 -26.50
C ALA A 177 32.77 -14.75 -26.09
N TYR A 178 32.57 -14.58 -24.78
CA TYR A 178 31.76 -13.51 -24.24
C TYR A 178 32.44 -12.82 -23.06
N GLU A 179 32.18 -11.52 -22.94
CA GLU A 179 32.56 -10.71 -21.80
C GLU A 179 31.39 -10.57 -20.84
N HIS A 180 31.61 -10.81 -19.55
CA HIS A 180 30.63 -10.59 -18.50
C HIS A 180 31.29 -10.00 -17.26
N THR A 181 30.86 -8.80 -16.88
CA THR A 181 31.44 -8.09 -15.73
C THR A 181 30.79 -8.54 -14.42
N VAL A 182 31.60 -8.75 -13.39
CA VAL A 182 31.15 -9.25 -12.07
C VAL A 182 30.14 -8.31 -11.39
N PHE A 183 30.14 -7.02 -11.75
CA PHE A 183 29.21 -6.03 -11.18
C PHE A 183 27.75 -6.25 -11.57
N TRP A 184 27.47 -7.00 -12.65
CA TRP A 184 26.10 -7.35 -13.04
C TRP A 184 25.36 -8.19 -12.00
N ALA A 185 26.08 -8.99 -11.19
CA ALA A 185 25.49 -9.73 -10.08
C ALA A 185 24.82 -8.79 -9.05
N SER A 186 25.33 -7.56 -8.91
CA SER A 186 24.79 -6.54 -8.01
C SER A 186 23.70 -5.68 -8.65
N PHE A 187 23.46 -5.77 -9.96
CA PHE A 187 22.50 -4.92 -10.67
C PHE A 187 21.08 -5.07 -10.14
N ARG A 188 20.56 -6.31 -10.05
CA ARG A 188 19.20 -6.54 -9.52
C ARG A 188 19.06 -6.08 -8.06
N PRO A 189 19.94 -6.49 -7.12
CA PRO A 189 19.89 -5.99 -5.74
C PRO A 189 19.96 -4.45 -5.63
N THR A 190 20.83 -3.80 -6.39
CA THR A 190 20.97 -2.33 -6.37
C THR A 190 19.76 -1.62 -6.95
N LEU A 191 19.12 -2.16 -7.99
CA LEU A 191 17.87 -1.63 -8.54
C LEU A 191 16.75 -1.68 -7.49
N TRP A 192 16.62 -2.80 -6.78
CA TRP A 192 15.68 -2.92 -5.66
C TRP A 192 16.01 -1.96 -4.50
N ALA A 193 17.28 -1.86 -4.12
CA ALA A 193 17.71 -0.94 -3.08
C ALA A 193 17.45 0.53 -3.47
N GLY A 194 17.72 0.89 -4.73
CA GLY A 194 17.42 2.22 -5.28
C GLY A 194 15.93 2.50 -5.29
N THR A 195 15.10 1.53 -5.68
CA THR A 195 13.64 1.65 -5.66
C THR A 195 13.13 1.83 -4.22
N ALA A 196 13.62 1.03 -3.28
CA ALA A 196 13.29 1.17 -1.87
C ALA A 196 13.74 2.54 -1.32
N ALA A 197 14.93 3.00 -1.70
CA ALA A 197 15.44 4.32 -1.32
C ALA A 197 14.58 5.46 -1.88
N VAL A 198 14.11 5.35 -3.13
CA VAL A 198 13.17 6.31 -3.73
C VAL A 198 11.84 6.29 -2.99
N VAL A 199 11.28 5.10 -2.71
CA VAL A 199 10.02 4.97 -1.94
C VAL A 199 10.17 5.58 -0.54
N LEU A 200 11.25 5.27 0.17
CA LEU A 200 11.55 5.85 1.48
C LEU A 200 11.76 7.37 1.39
N SER A 201 12.40 7.86 0.33
CA SER A 201 12.58 9.28 0.10
C SER A 201 11.26 9.98 -0.17
N VAL A 202 10.37 9.38 -0.96
CA VAL A 202 9.02 9.89 -1.21
C VAL A 202 8.21 9.90 0.08
N LEU A 203 8.24 8.82 0.87
CA LEU A 203 7.61 8.77 2.20
C LEU A 203 8.19 9.82 3.15
N ALA A 204 9.51 9.98 3.17
CA ALA A 204 10.19 11.01 3.95
C ALA A 204 9.82 12.41 3.47
N LEU A 205 9.63 12.63 2.16
CA LEU A 205 9.13 13.88 1.61
C LEU A 205 7.65 14.10 1.96
N PHE A 206 6.81 13.07 2.03
CA PHE A 206 5.44 13.20 2.55
C PHE A 206 5.42 13.50 4.06
N TRP A 207 6.37 12.99 4.84
CA TRP A 207 6.50 13.29 6.27
C TRP A 207 7.16 14.65 6.53
N ARG A 208 8.09 15.07 5.68
CA ARG A 208 8.78 16.38 5.72
C ARG A 208 8.03 17.48 5.00
N ALA A 209 7.10 17.14 4.10
CA ALA A 209 6.17 18.10 3.54
C ALA A 209 5.60 18.85 4.74
N PRO A 210 5.74 20.19 4.77
CA PRO A 210 5.23 20.96 5.87
C PRO A 210 3.78 20.54 6.02
N ARG A 211 3.45 19.87 7.14
CA ARG A 211 2.06 19.66 7.53
C ARG A 211 1.41 21.01 7.26
N PRO A 212 0.39 21.11 6.37
CA PRO A 212 -0.25 22.39 6.09
C PRO A 212 -0.50 23.01 7.44
N ALA A 213 0.15 24.16 7.68
CA ALA A 213 0.46 24.70 9.01
C ALA A 213 -0.56 24.17 10.00
N ALA A 214 -0.16 23.13 10.75
CA ALA A 214 -1.11 22.39 11.58
C ALA A 214 -1.95 23.45 12.31
N PRO A 215 -3.29 23.41 12.20
CA PRO A 215 -4.11 24.36 12.93
C PRO A 215 -3.60 24.29 14.36
N ILE A 216 -3.14 25.45 14.83
CA ILE A 216 -2.47 25.72 16.11
C ILE A 216 -2.85 24.61 17.09
N PRO A 217 -1.86 23.86 17.65
CA PRO A 217 -2.13 22.67 18.45
C PRO A 217 -3.28 23.00 19.37
N THR A 218 -4.43 22.38 19.11
CA THR A 218 -5.59 22.52 19.97
C THR A 218 -5.11 21.98 21.29
N ILE A 219 -4.72 22.90 22.18
CA ILE A 219 -4.35 22.55 23.53
C ILE A 219 -5.56 21.77 24.00
N LEU A 220 -5.36 20.47 24.26
CA LEU A 220 -6.36 19.59 24.82
C LEU A 220 -6.82 20.28 26.10
N VAL A 221 -7.90 21.07 25.99
CA VAL A 221 -8.63 21.56 27.15
C VAL A 221 -8.97 20.31 27.91
N ARG A 222 -8.44 20.21 29.11
CA ARG A 222 -8.71 19.07 29.97
C ARG A 222 -10.24 19.03 30.13
N PRO A 223 -10.92 17.91 29.83
CA PRO A 223 -12.39 17.84 29.90
C PRO A 223 -12.91 18.23 31.30
N GLU A 224 -12.05 18.11 32.32
CA GLU A 224 -12.22 18.62 33.68
C GLU A 224 -12.53 20.13 33.76
N GLU A 225 -11.85 20.98 32.97
CA GLU A 225 -12.05 22.44 33.00
C GLU A 225 -13.37 22.85 32.33
N LEU A 226 -13.74 22.16 31.25
CA LEU A 226 -15.01 22.38 30.56
C LEU A 226 -16.20 22.00 31.45
N LYS A 227 -16.09 20.84 32.11
CA LYS A 227 -17.09 20.36 33.08
C LYS A 227 -17.25 21.34 34.25
N ARG A 228 -16.14 21.83 34.81
CA ARG A 228 -16.15 22.85 35.88
C ARG A 228 -16.85 24.14 35.45
N TYR A 229 -16.64 24.59 34.21
CA TYR A 229 -17.30 25.79 33.70
C TYR A 229 -18.83 25.59 33.60
N VAL A 230 -19.28 24.48 33.01
CA VAL A 230 -20.72 24.16 32.89
C VAL A 230 -21.36 24.03 34.28
N ASP A 231 -20.73 23.31 35.20
CA ASP A 231 -21.23 23.12 36.56
C ASP A 231 -21.32 24.45 37.33
N ALA A 232 -20.28 25.29 37.25
CA ALA A 232 -20.28 26.61 37.89
C ALA A 232 -21.36 27.53 37.31
N TYR A 233 -21.63 27.42 35.99
CA TYR A 233 -22.66 28.19 35.32
C TYR A 233 -24.07 27.78 35.78
N GLU A 234 -24.34 26.47 35.85
CA GLU A 234 -25.60 25.96 36.39
C GLU A 234 -25.81 26.39 37.84
N GLN A 235 -24.76 26.37 38.66
CA GLN A 235 -24.83 26.85 40.05
C GLN A 235 -25.13 28.35 40.13
N LYS A 236 -24.53 29.19 39.27
CA LYS A 236 -24.84 30.62 39.17
C LYS A 236 -26.33 30.82 38.85
N ARG A 237 -26.87 30.09 37.87
CA ARG A 237 -28.29 30.14 37.48
C ARG A 237 -29.22 29.72 38.62
N ARG A 238 -28.90 28.62 39.32
CA ARG A 238 -29.68 28.14 40.48
C ARG A 238 -29.70 29.20 41.58
N ASN A 239 -28.55 29.75 41.97
CA ASN A 239 -28.45 30.78 43.00
C ASN A 239 -29.20 32.07 42.61
N ALA A 240 -29.15 32.48 41.34
CA ALA A 240 -29.90 33.63 40.84
C ALA A 240 -31.42 33.41 40.92
N SER A 241 -31.90 32.23 40.53
CA SER A 241 -33.33 31.89 40.63
C SER A 241 -33.82 31.79 42.09
N GLU A 242 -32.99 31.30 43.00
CA GLU A 242 -33.30 31.29 44.43
C GLU A 242 -33.39 32.71 45.00
N LEU A 243 -32.54 33.63 44.52
CA LEU A 243 -32.58 35.04 44.89
C LEU A 243 -33.88 35.69 44.40
N GLU A 244 -34.28 35.48 43.14
CA GLU A 244 -35.55 35.95 42.59
C GLU A 244 -36.75 35.41 43.40
N ALA A 245 -36.77 34.11 43.69
CA ALA A 245 -37.83 33.48 44.48
C ALA A 245 -37.89 34.01 45.92
N LEU A 246 -36.73 34.35 46.51
CA LEU A 246 -36.63 34.97 47.83
C LEU A 246 -37.20 36.40 47.82
N GLU A 247 -36.92 37.17 46.76
CA GLU A 247 -37.48 38.51 46.56
C GLU A 247 -39.01 38.47 46.38
N GLU A 248 -39.53 37.52 45.61
CA GLU A 248 -40.98 37.32 45.47
C GLU A 248 -41.67 36.96 46.79
N LYS A 249 -41.10 36.01 47.54
CA LYS A 249 -41.65 35.61 48.85
C LYS A 249 -41.66 36.79 49.83
N THR A 250 -40.70 37.71 49.69
CA THR A 250 -40.64 38.94 50.48
C THR A 250 -41.69 39.95 50.03
N ARG A 251 -41.89 40.16 48.72
CA ARG A 251 -42.98 40.99 48.17
C ARG A 251 -44.36 40.50 48.66
N LYS A 252 -44.55 39.18 48.70
CA LYS A 252 -45.78 38.51 49.20
C LYS A 252 -45.86 38.42 50.74
N ARG A 253 -44.97 39.10 51.48
CA ARG A 253 -44.85 39.12 52.96
C ARG A 253 -44.70 37.75 53.65
N LYS A 254 -44.28 36.71 52.93
CA LYS A 254 -44.13 35.33 53.45
C LYS A 254 -42.85 35.08 54.25
N ILE A 255 -41.90 36.03 54.28
CA ILE A 255 -40.60 35.91 54.96
C ILE A 255 -40.30 37.17 55.77
N THR A 256 -39.81 37.01 57.00
CA THR A 256 -39.35 38.10 57.87
C THR A 256 -38.11 38.81 57.29
N ARG A 257 -38.04 40.14 57.39
CA ARG A 257 -36.91 40.97 56.88
C ARG A 257 -35.53 40.48 57.30
N ARG A 258 -35.37 40.01 58.55
CA ARG A 258 -34.09 39.48 59.08
C ARG A 258 -33.64 38.21 58.34
N ARG A 259 -34.54 37.25 58.11
CA ARG A 259 -34.25 36.01 57.36
C ARG A 259 -33.96 36.28 55.89
N TYR A 260 -34.67 37.24 55.29
CA TYR A 260 -34.38 37.72 53.93
C TYR A 260 -32.96 38.26 53.84
N LYS A 261 -32.58 39.21 54.71
CA LYS A 261 -31.26 39.85 54.68
C LYS A 261 -30.11 38.83 54.81
N MET A 262 -30.25 37.84 55.70
CA MET A 262 -29.23 36.80 55.87
C MET A 262 -29.12 35.90 54.64
N ARG A 263 -30.24 35.39 54.10
CA ARG A 263 -30.23 34.50 52.92
C ARG A 263 -29.78 35.23 51.67
N LYS A 264 -30.20 36.48 51.48
CA LYS A 264 -29.74 37.35 50.39
C LYS A 264 -28.22 37.53 50.44
N LYS A 265 -27.67 37.91 51.60
CA LYS A 265 -26.22 38.07 51.76
C LYS A 265 -25.45 36.77 51.48
N ALA A 266 -25.98 35.63 51.91
CA ALA A 266 -25.38 34.32 51.61
C ALA A 266 -25.36 34.01 50.11
N LEU A 267 -26.49 34.21 49.41
CA LEU A 267 -26.59 33.99 47.96
C LEU A 267 -25.73 34.98 47.17
N GLU A 268 -25.71 36.26 47.54
CA GLU A 268 -24.83 37.28 46.94
C GLU A 268 -23.35 36.91 47.10
N SER A 269 -22.94 36.43 48.28
CA SER A 269 -21.57 35.97 48.49
C SER A 269 -21.21 34.79 47.58
N ARG A 270 -22.11 33.80 47.44
CA ARG A 270 -21.90 32.64 46.55
C ARG A 270 -21.84 33.06 45.08
N LEU A 271 -22.73 33.96 44.66
CA LEU A 271 -22.72 34.51 43.30
C LEU A 271 -21.41 35.24 43.00
N SER A 272 -20.87 36.00 43.95
CA SER A 272 -19.61 36.73 43.76
C SER A 272 -18.39 35.81 43.62
N VAL A 273 -18.39 34.66 44.29
CA VAL A 273 -17.35 33.63 44.14
C VAL A 273 -17.49 32.95 42.78
N LEU A 274 -18.69 32.47 42.44
CA LEU A 274 -18.96 31.82 41.16
C LEU A 274 -18.69 32.74 39.97
N SER A 275 -18.96 34.05 40.08
CA SER A 275 -18.65 34.99 39.00
C SER A 275 -17.15 35.13 38.76
N LYS A 276 -16.33 35.08 39.82
CA LYS A 276 -14.86 35.14 39.69
C LYS A 276 -14.32 33.83 39.09
N ASP A 277 -14.82 32.69 39.56
CA ASP A 277 -14.41 31.38 39.06
C ASP A 277 -14.79 31.21 37.58
N LEU A 278 -15.99 31.64 37.19
CA LEU A 278 -16.43 31.64 35.80
C LEU A 278 -15.58 32.56 34.92
N ALA A 279 -15.18 33.73 35.40
CA ALA A 279 -14.30 34.63 34.65
C ALA A 279 -12.92 34.00 34.40
N GLN A 280 -12.33 33.36 35.41
CA GLN A 280 -11.04 32.67 35.27
C GLN A 280 -11.13 31.46 34.34
N LEU A 281 -12.17 30.62 34.49
CA LEU A 281 -12.39 29.45 33.62
C LEU A 281 -12.64 29.88 32.17
N ARG A 282 -13.42 30.95 31.98
CA ARG A 282 -13.67 31.53 30.67
C ARG A 282 -12.39 31.99 29.98
N GLU A 283 -11.53 32.73 30.67
CA GLU A 283 -10.25 33.21 30.11
C GLU A 283 -9.39 32.03 29.64
N LYS A 284 -9.25 31.00 30.48
CA LYS A 284 -8.54 29.76 30.12
C LYS A 284 -9.12 29.10 28.87
N LEU A 285 -10.46 28.99 28.79
CA LEU A 285 -11.14 28.39 27.64
C LEU A 285 -11.00 29.23 26.36
N GLN A 286 -11.01 30.57 26.47
CA GLN A 286 -10.78 31.47 25.34
C GLN A 286 -9.35 31.35 24.79
N THR A 287 -8.35 31.26 25.66
CA THR A 287 -6.94 31.10 25.25
C THR A 287 -6.65 29.72 24.67
N ALA A 288 -7.36 28.69 25.12
CA ALA A 288 -7.07 27.31 24.73
C ALA A 288 -7.51 26.96 23.30
N SER A 289 -8.62 27.52 22.80
CA SER A 289 -9.06 27.26 21.41
C SER A 289 -9.96 28.36 20.86
N PRO A 290 -9.80 28.75 19.57
CA PRO A 290 -10.71 29.67 18.88
C PRO A 290 -12.18 29.22 18.91
N LYS A 291 -12.43 27.89 18.93
CA LYS A 291 -13.78 27.32 18.98
C LYS A 291 -14.47 27.64 20.31
N TYR A 292 -13.79 27.43 21.43
CA TYR A 292 -14.30 27.79 22.75
C TYR A 292 -14.38 29.31 22.94
N ALA A 293 -13.44 30.06 22.36
CA ALA A 293 -13.51 31.52 22.37
C ALA A 293 -14.80 32.05 21.73
N ASP A 294 -15.22 31.49 20.58
CA ASP A 294 -16.50 31.85 19.95
C ASP A 294 -17.71 31.45 20.83
N MET A 295 -17.69 30.26 21.42
CA MET A 295 -18.76 29.83 22.34
C MET A 295 -18.88 30.74 23.57
N MET A 296 -17.76 31.08 24.21
CA MET A 296 -17.74 32.00 25.36
C MET A 296 -18.24 33.37 24.96
N ARG A 297 -17.84 33.88 23.78
CA ARG A 297 -18.30 35.17 23.26
C ARG A 297 -19.81 35.19 23.06
N ARG A 298 -20.40 34.12 22.53
CA ARG A 298 -21.87 34.00 22.37
C ARG A 298 -22.59 34.03 23.71
N ILE A 299 -22.07 33.33 24.73
CA ILE A 299 -22.61 33.40 26.11
C ILE A 299 -22.53 34.83 26.64
N GLU A 300 -21.41 35.53 26.45
CA GLU A 300 -21.20 36.91 26.90
C GLU A 300 -22.19 37.89 26.29
N ILE A 301 -22.40 37.78 24.97
CA ILE A 301 -23.36 38.62 24.23
C ILE A 301 -24.77 38.36 24.77
N ALA A 302 -25.15 37.08 24.91
CA ALA A 302 -26.47 36.72 25.42
C ALA A 302 -26.68 37.10 26.90
N GLU A 303 -25.65 37.06 27.74
CA GLU A 303 -25.69 37.54 29.13
C GLU A 303 -25.86 39.06 29.19
N ALA A 304 -25.10 39.81 28.37
CA ALA A 304 -25.22 41.27 28.28
C ALA A 304 -26.61 41.70 27.78
N GLU A 305 -27.15 40.99 26.78
CA GLU A 305 -28.53 41.17 26.33
C GLU A 305 -29.53 40.91 27.46
N LEU A 306 -29.37 39.82 28.21
CA LEU A 306 -30.25 39.45 29.31
C LEU A 306 -30.24 40.50 30.43
N GLU A 307 -29.07 41.00 30.81
CA GLU A 307 -28.94 42.11 31.77
C GLU A 307 -29.64 43.38 31.27
N GLY A 308 -29.46 43.71 29.98
CA GLY A 308 -30.14 44.82 29.32
C GLY A 308 -31.67 44.68 29.34
N ILE A 309 -32.18 43.48 29.09
CA ILE A 309 -33.62 43.16 29.14
C ILE A 309 -34.14 43.28 30.58
N GLU A 310 -33.42 42.78 31.58
CA GLU A 310 -33.81 42.90 32.99
C GLU A 310 -33.85 44.35 33.47
N ALA A 311 -32.86 45.16 33.08
CA ALA A 311 -32.88 46.60 33.31
C ALA A 311 -34.08 47.28 32.60
N GLY A 312 -34.41 46.83 31.39
CA GLY A 312 -35.58 47.26 30.63
C GLY A 312 -36.90 46.96 31.36
N ILE A 313 -37.07 45.73 31.84
CA ILE A 313 -38.24 45.31 32.64
C ILE A 313 -38.37 46.19 33.88
N ARG A 314 -37.28 46.42 34.62
CA ARG A 314 -37.30 47.28 35.81
C ARG A 314 -37.71 48.71 35.47
N ARG A 315 -37.21 49.29 34.36
CA ARG A 315 -37.61 50.62 33.90
C ARG A 315 -39.09 50.68 33.51
N THR A 316 -39.59 49.66 32.83
CA THR A 316 -41.02 49.57 32.48
C THR A 316 -41.90 49.45 33.72
N GLU A 317 -41.50 48.66 34.72
CA GLU A 317 -42.20 48.56 36.02
C GLU A 317 -42.24 49.91 36.75
N THR A 318 -41.13 50.66 36.78
CA THR A 318 -41.12 51.97 37.47
C THR A 318 -41.96 53.00 36.76
N ARG A 319 -41.93 53.07 35.41
CA ARG A 319 -42.77 53.98 34.62
C ARG A 319 -44.26 53.70 34.81
N TYR A 320 -44.65 52.42 34.84
CA TYR A 320 -46.03 52.03 35.12
C TYR A 320 -46.47 52.43 36.53
N ARG A 321 -45.63 52.18 37.55
CA ARG A 321 -45.92 52.60 38.94
C ARG A 321 -46.04 54.12 39.11
N ARG A 322 -45.40 54.90 38.25
CA ARG A 322 -45.49 56.37 38.21
C ARG A 322 -46.66 56.89 37.37
N GLY A 323 -47.40 56.02 36.69
CA GLY A 323 -48.50 56.39 35.80
C GLY A 323 -48.06 56.97 34.45
N GLU A 324 -46.77 56.88 34.10
CA GLU A 324 -46.20 57.45 32.87
C GLU A 324 -46.59 56.67 31.60
N ILE A 325 -47.10 55.44 31.75
CA ILE A 325 -47.51 54.56 30.64
C ILE A 325 -48.86 53.90 30.92
N SER A 326 -49.66 53.70 29.87
CA SER A 326 -50.96 53.02 29.98
C SER A 326 -50.80 51.52 30.24
N THR A 327 -51.83 50.89 30.83
CA THR A 327 -51.83 49.46 31.15
C THR A 327 -51.62 48.58 29.92
N ALA A 328 -52.19 48.96 28.76
CA ALA A 328 -52.01 48.25 27.50
C ALA A 328 -50.56 48.32 27.00
N VAL A 329 -49.92 49.49 27.10
CA VAL A 329 -48.50 49.68 26.72
C VAL A 329 -47.58 48.92 27.69
N TYR A 330 -47.89 48.91 28.98
CA TYR A 330 -47.17 48.13 29.99
C TYR A 330 -47.16 46.64 29.67
N HIS A 331 -48.33 46.05 29.42
CA HIS A 331 -48.43 44.62 29.08
C HIS A 331 -47.69 44.27 27.79
N LYS A 332 -47.83 45.09 26.74
CA LYS A 332 -47.12 44.88 25.47
C LYS A 332 -45.60 44.90 25.65
N LEU A 333 -45.07 45.91 26.35
CA LEU A 333 -43.63 46.01 26.61
C LEU A 333 -43.12 44.86 27.48
N LEU A 334 -43.89 44.40 28.47
CA LEU A 334 -43.51 43.25 29.27
C LEU A 334 -43.47 41.97 28.44
N GLU A 335 -44.48 41.73 27.61
CA GLU A 335 -44.54 40.56 26.76
C GLU A 335 -43.34 40.51 25.79
N ASP A 336 -43.02 41.64 25.14
CA ASP A 336 -41.86 41.75 24.26
C ASP A 336 -40.54 41.49 25.02
N ASN A 337 -40.39 42.04 26.23
CA ASN A 337 -39.22 41.78 27.06
C ASN A 337 -39.12 40.32 27.50
N TYR A 338 -40.23 39.67 27.87
CA TYR A 338 -40.24 38.25 28.24
C TYR A 338 -39.90 37.36 27.04
N ARG A 339 -40.44 37.63 25.86
CA ARG A 339 -40.08 36.92 24.62
C ARG A 339 -38.58 37.05 24.31
N ARG A 340 -38.01 38.24 24.47
CA ARG A 340 -36.56 38.45 24.28
C ARG A 340 -35.74 37.74 25.35
N ARG A 341 -36.16 37.79 26.63
CA ARG A 341 -35.52 37.09 27.75
C ARG A 341 -35.43 35.59 27.46
N GLU A 342 -36.51 35.01 26.95
CA GLU A 342 -36.56 33.58 26.63
C GLU A 342 -35.64 33.19 25.48
N ARG A 343 -35.53 34.04 24.45
CA ARG A 343 -34.58 33.83 23.35
C ARG A 343 -33.12 33.87 23.83
N SER A 344 -32.75 34.87 24.63
CA SER A 344 -31.38 34.97 25.17
C SER A 344 -31.06 33.79 26.10
N LYS A 345 -32.02 33.33 26.91
CA LYS A 345 -31.87 32.10 27.72
C LYS A 345 -31.67 30.86 26.85
N THR A 346 -32.48 30.69 25.82
CA THR A 346 -32.37 29.56 24.87
C THR A 346 -31.02 29.58 24.14
N ALA A 347 -30.50 30.77 23.81
CA ALA A 347 -29.19 30.92 23.19
C ALA A 347 -28.06 30.47 24.13
N ILE A 348 -28.11 30.85 25.41
CA ILE A 348 -27.16 30.39 26.43
C ILE A 348 -27.25 28.88 26.60
N ASP A 349 -28.47 28.34 26.75
CA ASP A 349 -28.72 26.91 26.94
C ASP A 349 -28.21 26.08 25.75
N GLY A 350 -28.40 26.56 24.52
CA GLY A 350 -27.88 25.93 23.31
C GLY A 350 -26.36 25.88 23.25
N VAL A 351 -25.65 26.89 23.77
CA VAL A 351 -24.18 26.87 23.84
C VAL A 351 -23.70 25.94 24.96
N LEU A 352 -24.34 25.95 26.13
CA LEU A 352 -23.99 25.04 27.23
C LEU A 352 -24.19 23.56 26.86
N LEU A 353 -25.23 23.24 26.09
CA LEU A 353 -25.45 21.88 25.59
C LEU A 353 -24.33 21.43 24.66
N ARG A 354 -23.88 22.28 23.73
CA ARG A 354 -22.74 21.97 22.85
C ARG A 354 -21.45 21.78 23.63
N LEU A 355 -21.20 22.61 24.63
CA LEU A 355 -20.07 22.41 25.55
C LEU A 355 -20.17 21.04 26.22
N ARG A 356 -21.38 20.63 26.65
CA ARG A 356 -21.59 19.32 27.28
C ARG A 356 -21.38 18.14 26.31
N GLU A 357 -21.79 18.27 25.06
CA GLU A 357 -21.54 17.27 24.01
C GLU A 357 -20.04 17.05 23.77
N GLU A 358 -19.20 18.07 23.97
CA GLU A 358 -17.74 17.96 23.84
C GLU A 358 -17.06 17.27 25.05
N ILE A 359 -17.79 17.05 26.14
CA ILE A 359 -17.32 16.29 27.32
C ILE A 359 -17.59 14.79 27.16
N ALA A 360 -18.63 14.42 26.38
CA ALA A 360 -19.06 13.05 26.15
C ALA A 360 -18.25 12.39 25.03
#